data_AF-A0A5T1UBS1-F1
#
_entry.id   AF-A0A5T1UBS1-F1
#
_cell.length_a   1.000
_cell.length_b   1.000
_cell.length_c   1.000
_cell.angle_alpha   90.00
_cell.angle_beta   90.00
_cell.angle_gamma   90.00
#
_symmetry.space_group_name_H-M   'P 1'
#
loop_
_entity.id
_entity.type
_entity.pdbx_description
1 polymer ?
#
loop_
_entity_poly.entity_id
_entity_poly.type
_entity_poly.pdbx_seq_one_letter_code
_entity_poly.pdbx_strand_id
1 'polypeptide(L)'
;MKFYEVEFLKNNQNYTKTIKAENLNTAQAKALSKNWKIIDIKEIQKSNFQRLKDENFILFFKELALLCEVGLSVQEAIRELYLMHSCKIMKKILDNLILAQNLNQAFENANFGLNRAELALIKTAEKTGKISEVFSQISKLREKSLESQKQLKKAFRYPTLVFLSIIGAFLFLMLFVVPNFKDLFENLGASLPFITHVMLEIYNFLDDYGIFCIFLFVIFIVMLILAYKNFHSFAFSCDF
;
A
#
# COMPACT_ATOMS: atom_id res chain seq x y z
N MET A 1 10.09 19.06 15.33
CA MET A 1 10.65 19.18 13.96
C MET A 1 9.51 19.29 12.96
N LYS A 2 9.49 20.36 12.18
CA LYS A 2 8.46 20.72 11.21
C LYS A 2 9.00 20.54 9.80
N PHE A 3 8.12 20.39 8.82
CA PHE A 3 8.52 20.32 7.41
C PHE A 3 8.23 21.68 6.78
N TYR A 4 9.12 22.13 5.91
CA TYR A 4 9.00 23.41 5.22
C TYR A 4 9.13 23.15 3.73
N GLU A 5 8.17 23.62 2.94
CA GLU A 5 8.32 23.75 1.50
C GLU A 5 9.19 24.95 1.21
N VAL A 6 10.23 24.77 0.41
CA VAL A 6 11.07 25.86 -0.07
C VAL A 6 10.91 25.91 -1.58
N GLU A 7 10.32 27.00 -2.07
CA GLU A 7 10.35 27.36 -3.49
C GLU A 7 11.65 28.10 -3.76
N PHE A 8 12.44 27.61 -4.71
CA PHE A 8 13.70 28.22 -5.07
C PHE A 8 13.92 28.26 -6.58
N LEU A 9 14.60 29.31 -7.02
CA LEU A 9 14.90 29.57 -8.42
C LEU A 9 16.27 28.99 -8.77
N LYS A 10 16.31 28.10 -9.77
CA LYS A 10 17.54 27.54 -10.32
C LYS A 10 17.42 27.50 -11.84
N ASN A 11 18.41 28.04 -12.57
CA ASN A 11 18.41 28.07 -14.04
C ASN A 11 17.13 28.67 -14.68
N ASN A 12 16.61 29.77 -14.12
CA ASN A 12 15.39 30.44 -14.60
C ASN A 12 14.09 29.58 -14.54
N GLN A 13 14.11 28.47 -13.79
CA GLN A 13 12.96 27.62 -13.52
C GLN A 13 12.71 27.53 -12.00
N ASN A 14 11.43 27.49 -11.62
CA ASN A 14 11.00 27.39 -10.23
C ASN A 14 11.00 25.92 -9.82
N TYR A 15 11.68 25.59 -8.71
CA TYR A 15 11.69 24.27 -8.12
C TYR A 15 11.20 24.32 -6.69
N THR A 16 10.43 23.30 -6.31
CA THR A 16 9.85 23.19 -4.98
C THR A 16 10.46 21.99 -4.25
N LYS A 17 10.97 22.18 -3.03
CA LYS A 17 11.60 21.09 -2.27
C LYS A 17 11.31 21.19 -0.78
N THR A 18 10.95 20.05 -0.19
CA THR A 18 10.63 19.97 1.24
C THR A 18 11.89 19.75 2.09
N ILE A 19 12.09 20.58 3.12
CA ILE A 19 13.18 20.51 4.08
C ILE A 19 12.61 20.25 5.48
N LYS A 20 13.26 19.37 6.25
CA LYS A 20 12.94 19.16 7.67
C LYS A 20 13.78 20.10 8.54
N ALA A 21 13.12 20.97 9.30
CA ALA A 21 13.77 21.95 10.17
C ALA A 21 13.00 22.13 11.48
N GLU A 22 13.64 22.73 12.48
CA GLU A 22 13.01 22.95 13.78
C GLU A 22 12.16 24.20 13.78
N ASN A 23 12.62 25.25 13.08
CA ASN A 23 11.99 26.56 12.95
C ASN A 23 12.24 27.14 11.55
N LEU A 24 11.49 28.18 11.16
CA LEU A 24 11.62 28.85 9.86
C LEU A 24 13.05 29.37 9.60
N ASN A 25 13.71 29.88 10.63
CA ASN A 25 15.10 30.37 10.56
C ASN A 25 16.09 29.23 10.27
N THR A 26 15.86 28.03 10.81
CA THR A 26 16.73 26.86 10.54
C THR A 26 16.41 26.22 9.19
N ALA A 27 15.19 26.36 8.68
CA ALA A 27 14.83 26.00 7.31
C ALA A 27 15.51 26.92 6.29
N GLN A 28 15.48 28.23 6.54
CA GLN A 28 16.17 29.25 5.74
C GLN A 28 17.69 29.03 5.72
N ALA A 29 18.33 28.83 6.89
CA ALA A 29 19.76 28.57 6.97
C ALA A 29 20.19 27.31 6.18
N LYS A 30 19.36 26.26 6.19
CA LYS A 30 19.59 25.03 5.41
C LYS A 30 19.36 25.19 3.90
N ALA A 31 18.48 26.10 3.50
CA ALA A 31 18.23 26.42 2.09
C ALA A 31 19.33 27.32 1.52
N LEU A 32 19.79 28.31 2.30
CA LEU A 32 20.88 29.22 1.94
C LEU A 32 22.22 28.50 1.85
N SER A 33 22.53 27.55 2.75
CA SER A 33 23.77 26.75 2.67
C SER A 33 23.85 25.85 1.41
N LYS A 34 22.74 25.69 0.68
CA LYS A 34 22.67 24.97 -0.60
C LYS A 34 22.66 25.87 -1.82
N ASN A 35 22.93 27.18 -1.67
CA ASN A 35 22.94 28.19 -2.74
C ASN A 35 21.60 28.31 -3.50
N TRP A 36 20.47 28.12 -2.81
CA TRP A 36 19.15 28.29 -3.42
C TRP A 36 18.66 29.73 -3.28
N LYS A 37 18.23 30.36 -4.38
CA LYS A 37 17.51 31.65 -4.33
C LYS A 37 16.07 31.38 -3.91
N ILE A 38 15.81 31.56 -2.63
CA ILE A 38 14.51 31.30 -2.00
C ILE A 38 13.49 32.34 -2.51
N ILE A 39 12.35 31.87 -2.98
CA ILE A 39 11.20 32.69 -3.39
C ILE A 39 10.19 32.75 -2.25
N ASP A 40 9.85 31.60 -1.68
CA ASP A 40 8.89 31.47 -0.58
C ASP A 40 9.20 30.23 0.28
N ILE A 41 8.89 30.30 1.58
CA ILE A 41 9.04 29.18 2.52
C ILE A 41 7.78 29.04 3.35
N LYS A 42 7.05 27.95 3.11
CA LYS A 42 5.81 27.62 3.85
C LYS A 42 6.02 26.43 4.75
N GLU A 43 5.55 26.52 5.99
CA GLU A 43 5.51 25.37 6.89
C GLU A 43 4.43 24.39 6.38
N ILE A 44 4.85 23.20 5.95
CA ILE A 44 3.94 22.10 5.66
C ILE A 44 3.84 21.23 6.90
N GLN A 45 2.65 21.09 7.45
CA GLN A 45 2.38 19.96 8.33
C GLN A 45 2.35 18.71 7.48
N LYS A 46 3.39 17.88 7.57
CA LYS A 46 3.37 16.53 6.98
C LYS A 46 2.27 15.78 7.71
N SER A 47 1.08 15.77 7.13
CA SER A 47 -0.03 14.94 7.57
C SER A 47 0.51 13.51 7.53
N ASN A 48 0.88 12.97 8.68
CA ASN A 48 1.04 11.53 8.80
C ASN A 48 -0.32 10.97 8.39
N PHE A 49 -0.39 10.43 7.17
CA PHE A 49 -1.50 9.60 6.72
C PHE A 49 -1.58 8.41 7.67
N GLN A 50 -2.21 8.61 8.83
CA GLN A 50 -2.71 7.51 9.62
C GLN A 50 -3.91 7.01 8.85
N ARG A 51 -3.66 6.10 7.91
CA ARG A 51 -4.72 5.38 7.23
C ARG A 51 -5.20 4.30 8.18
N LEU A 52 -6.50 4.28 8.46
CA LEU A 52 -7.13 3.19 9.20
C LEU A 52 -6.95 1.89 8.42
N LYS A 53 -6.78 0.77 9.12
CA LYS A 53 -6.92 -0.55 8.50
C LYS A 53 -8.31 -0.65 7.86
N ASP A 54 -8.41 -1.27 6.70
CA ASP A 54 -9.68 -1.39 5.97
C ASP A 54 -10.82 -1.95 6.84
N GLU A 55 -10.52 -2.92 7.71
CA GLU A 55 -11.49 -3.51 8.65
C GLU A 55 -12.01 -2.48 9.66
N ASN A 56 -11.13 -1.66 10.23
CA ASN A 56 -11.52 -0.60 11.17
C ASN A 56 -12.25 0.54 10.46
N PHE A 57 -11.92 0.83 9.21
CA PHE A 57 -12.63 1.81 8.39
C PHE A 57 -14.06 1.35 8.13
N ILE A 58 -14.25 0.09 7.72
CA ILE A 58 -15.57 -0.51 7.50
C ILE A 58 -16.37 -0.50 8.80
N LEU A 59 -15.76 -0.94 9.91
CA LEU A 59 -16.41 -0.95 11.22
C LEU A 59 -16.86 0.44 11.64
N PHE A 60 -15.99 1.44 11.51
CA PHE A 60 -16.31 2.83 11.82
C PHE A 60 -17.56 3.32 11.07
N PHE A 61 -17.65 3.10 9.75
CA PHE A 61 -18.82 3.53 8.98
C PHE A 61 -20.08 2.71 9.29
N LYS A 62 -19.96 1.43 9.67
CA LYS A 62 -21.09 0.62 10.14
C LYS A 62 -21.64 1.16 11.46
N GLU A 63 -20.78 1.38 12.44
CA GLU A 63 -21.17 1.91 13.76
C GLU A 63 -21.72 3.33 13.63
N LEU A 64 -21.11 4.16 12.79
CA LEU A 64 -21.60 5.52 12.53
C LEU A 64 -22.98 5.51 11.87
N ALA A 65 -23.23 4.62 10.91
CA ALA A 65 -24.54 4.45 10.28
C ALA A 65 -25.61 4.05 11.31
N LEU A 66 -25.31 3.08 12.18
CA LEU A 66 -26.20 2.61 13.24
C LEU A 66 -26.54 3.71 14.25
N LEU A 67 -25.54 4.46 14.72
CA LEU A 67 -25.78 5.56 15.67
C LEU A 67 -26.64 6.67 15.02
N CYS A 68 -26.37 7.01 13.76
CA CYS A 68 -27.18 7.99 13.03
C CYS A 68 -28.59 7.47 12.73
N GLU A 69 -28.78 6.15 12.57
CA GLU A 69 -30.10 5.53 12.37
C GLU A 69 -30.98 5.64 13.62
N VAL A 70 -30.37 5.52 14.80
CA VAL A 70 -31.03 5.69 16.10
C VAL A 70 -31.30 7.17 16.43
N GLY A 71 -30.83 8.10 15.58
CA GLY A 71 -31.15 9.52 15.65
C GLY A 71 -30.08 10.39 16.31
N LEU A 72 -28.89 9.86 16.61
CA LEU A 72 -27.78 10.68 17.06
C LEU A 72 -27.32 11.58 15.91
N SER A 73 -26.95 12.83 16.23
CA SER A 73 -26.25 13.67 15.27
C SER A 73 -24.89 13.06 14.92
N VAL A 74 -24.38 13.37 13.72
CA VAL A 74 -23.07 12.87 13.27
C VAL A 74 -21.94 13.26 14.24
N GLN A 75 -22.04 14.45 14.85
CA GLN A 75 -21.07 14.92 15.83
C GLN A 75 -21.08 14.09 17.10
N GLU A 76 -22.27 13.76 17.62
CA GLU A 76 -22.43 12.90 18.80
C GLU A 76 -21.96 11.48 18.49
N ALA A 77 -22.38 10.92 17.34
CA ALA A 77 -21.97 9.59 16.93
C ALA A 77 -20.44 9.46 16.82
N ILE A 78 -19.76 10.43 16.19
CA ILE A 78 -18.28 10.43 16.10
C ILE A 78 -17.64 10.59 17.49
N ARG A 79 -18.24 11.36 18.40
CA ARG A 79 -17.75 11.51 19.78
C ARG A 79 -17.83 10.18 20.54
N GLU A 80 -18.95 9.46 20.45
CA GLU A 80 -19.11 8.15 21.08
C GLU A 80 -18.12 7.13 20.53
N LEU A 81 -17.92 7.10 19.20
CA LEU A 81 -16.93 6.23 18.56
C LEU A 81 -15.50 6.56 18.98
N TYR A 82 -15.19 7.85 19.17
CA TYR A 82 -13.90 8.27 19.68
C TYR A 82 -13.67 7.81 21.13
N LEU A 83 -14.70 7.85 21.99
CA LEU A 83 -14.59 7.35 23.36
C LEU A 83 -14.36 5.84 23.41
N MET A 84 -15.01 5.07 22.52
CA MET A 84 -14.86 3.61 22.44
C MET A 84 -13.49 3.18 21.88
N HIS A 85 -13.03 3.82 20.80
CA HIS A 85 -11.87 3.32 20.03
C HIS A 85 -10.59 4.18 20.20
N SER A 86 -10.67 5.35 20.84
CA SER A 86 -9.55 6.26 21.13
C SER A 86 -8.63 6.57 19.93
N CYS A 87 -9.21 6.71 18.73
CA CYS A 87 -8.45 6.93 17.50
C CYS A 87 -8.16 8.42 17.27
N LYS A 88 -6.88 8.78 17.10
CA LYS A 88 -6.43 10.17 16.84
C LYS A 88 -7.08 10.80 15.60
N ILE A 89 -7.42 9.99 14.60
CA ILE A 89 -8.06 10.46 13.37
C ILE A 89 -9.50 10.92 13.64
N MET A 90 -10.24 10.20 14.49
CA MET A 90 -11.62 10.56 14.87
C MET A 90 -11.63 11.89 15.63
N LYS A 91 -10.65 12.11 16.50
CA LYS A 91 -10.47 13.40 17.19
C LYS A 91 -10.29 14.56 16.20
N LYS A 92 -9.48 14.38 15.15
CA LYS A 92 -9.31 15.40 14.11
C LYS A 92 -10.62 15.73 13.40
N ILE A 93 -11.45 14.72 13.11
CA ILE A 93 -12.77 14.97 12.49
C ILE A 93 -13.65 15.79 13.45
N LEU A 94 -13.67 15.42 14.73
CA LEU A 94 -14.46 16.15 15.73
C LEU A 94 -13.99 17.60 15.86
N ASP A 95 -12.68 17.84 15.92
CA ASP A 95 -12.10 19.19 15.97
C ASP A 95 -12.48 20.00 14.72
N ASN A 96 -12.44 19.39 13.52
CA ASN A 96 -12.84 20.03 12.26
C ASN A 96 -14.35 20.36 12.21
N LEU A 97 -15.20 19.50 12.77
CA LEU A 97 -16.65 19.73 12.85
C LEU A 97 -17.00 20.86 13.83
N ILE A 98 -16.25 20.99 14.93
CA ILE A 98 -16.40 22.10 15.89
C ILE A 98 -16.03 23.44 15.23
N LEU A 99 -15.07 23.44 14.30
CA LEU A 99 -14.68 24.61 13.50
C LEU A 99 -15.69 24.95 12.38
N ALA A 100 -16.93 24.43 12.45
CA ALA A 100 -18.04 24.67 11.53
C ALA A 100 -17.74 24.33 10.05
N GLN A 101 -16.85 23.35 9.81
CA GLN A 101 -16.65 22.82 8.46
C GLN A 101 -17.82 21.89 8.09
N ASN A 102 -18.21 21.91 6.82
CA ASN A 102 -19.16 20.92 6.30
C ASN A 102 -18.60 19.50 6.54
N LEU A 103 -19.49 18.52 6.72
CA LEU A 103 -19.09 17.17 7.08
C LEU A 103 -18.09 16.57 6.09
N ASN A 104 -18.29 16.79 4.79
CA ASN A 104 -17.37 16.32 3.75
C ASN A 104 -15.96 16.92 3.90
N GLN A 105 -15.85 18.22 4.21
CA GLN A 105 -14.60 18.93 4.41
C GLN A 105 -13.90 18.47 5.68
N ALA A 106 -14.65 18.21 6.75
CA ALA A 106 -14.09 17.71 8.00
C ALA A 106 -13.40 16.33 7.79
N PHE A 107 -14.03 15.44 7.03
CA PHE A 107 -13.47 14.15 6.65
C PHE A 107 -12.27 14.26 5.71
N GLU A 108 -12.32 15.18 4.74
CA GLU A 108 -11.23 15.45 3.79
C GLU A 108 -9.99 16.01 4.51
N ASN A 109 -10.17 17.03 5.35
CA ASN A 109 -9.09 17.65 6.13
C ASN A 109 -8.47 16.70 7.15
N ALA A 110 -9.27 15.79 7.71
CA ALA A 110 -8.77 14.74 8.59
C ALA A 110 -7.98 13.64 7.85
N ASN A 111 -7.99 13.63 6.51
CA ASN A 111 -7.38 12.60 5.66
C ASN A 111 -7.83 11.18 6.05
N PHE A 112 -9.15 10.98 6.25
CA PHE A 112 -9.71 9.71 6.76
C PHE A 112 -9.51 8.49 5.82
N GLY A 113 -9.09 8.72 4.57
CA GLY A 113 -8.92 7.67 3.56
C GLY A 113 -10.12 7.47 2.64
N LEU A 114 -11.04 8.43 2.63
CA LEU A 114 -12.16 8.48 1.68
C LEU A 114 -11.67 8.88 0.29
N ASN A 115 -12.25 8.26 -0.73
CA ASN A 115 -12.05 8.67 -2.12
C ASN A 115 -13.01 9.82 -2.50
N ARG A 116 -12.78 10.43 -3.67
CA ARG A 116 -13.59 11.59 -4.13
C ARG A 116 -15.08 11.25 -4.27
N ALA A 117 -15.42 10.04 -4.68
CA ALA A 117 -16.80 9.59 -4.82
C ALA A 117 -17.50 9.49 -3.45
N GLU A 118 -16.83 8.91 -2.46
CA GLU A 118 -17.36 8.80 -1.09
C GLU A 118 -17.53 10.18 -0.44
N LEU A 119 -16.59 11.10 -0.63
CA LEU A 119 -16.73 12.49 -0.16
C LEU A 119 -17.92 13.21 -0.80
N ALA A 120 -18.17 12.97 -2.09
CA ALA A 120 -19.33 13.54 -2.81
C ALA A 120 -20.66 12.93 -2.33
N LEU A 121 -20.67 11.63 -1.99
CA LEU A 121 -21.84 10.98 -1.38
C LEU A 121 -22.16 11.62 -0.02
N ILE A 122 -21.15 11.81 0.84
CA ILE A 122 -21.33 12.47 2.14
C ILE A 122 -21.90 13.88 1.98
N LYS A 123 -21.34 14.67 1.04
CA LYS A 123 -21.82 16.02 0.76
C LYS A 123 -23.29 16.05 0.32
N THR A 124 -23.70 15.07 -0.49
CA THR A 124 -25.09 14.94 -0.93
C THR A 124 -25.98 14.52 0.23
N ALA A 125 -25.52 13.56 1.05
CA ALA A 125 -26.24 13.05 2.21
C ALA A 125 -26.52 14.14 3.24
N GLU A 126 -25.54 15.03 3.48
CA GLU A 126 -25.67 16.18 4.38
C GLU A 126 -26.77 17.14 3.91
N LYS A 127 -26.89 17.35 2.59
CA LYS A 127 -27.95 18.19 2.01
C LYS A 127 -29.32 17.51 2.01
N THR A 128 -29.38 16.20 1.81
CA THR A 128 -30.64 15.45 1.71
C THR A 128 -31.10 14.86 3.05
N GLY A 129 -30.31 15.01 4.12
CA GLY A 129 -30.56 14.41 5.44
C GLY A 129 -30.42 12.89 5.49
N LYS A 130 -29.87 12.26 4.46
CA LYS A 130 -29.80 10.77 4.32
C LYS A 130 -28.45 10.21 4.73
N ILE A 131 -27.92 10.68 5.85
CA ILE A 131 -26.54 10.40 6.26
C ILE A 131 -26.35 8.94 6.67
N SER A 132 -27.29 8.36 7.43
CA SER A 132 -27.22 6.95 7.85
C SER A 132 -27.19 5.99 6.64
N GLU A 133 -28.07 6.19 5.65
CA GLU A 133 -28.11 5.41 4.41
C GLU A 133 -26.76 5.44 3.67
N VAL A 134 -26.17 6.64 3.54
CA VAL A 134 -24.90 6.83 2.83
C VAL A 134 -23.73 6.22 3.59
N PHE A 135 -23.66 6.34 4.91
CA PHE A 135 -22.62 5.68 5.70
C PHE A 135 -22.73 4.15 5.61
N SER A 136 -23.94 3.61 5.65
CA SER A 136 -24.19 2.18 5.42
C SER A 136 -23.71 1.76 4.03
N GLN A 137 -24.02 2.54 3.00
CA GLN A 137 -23.57 2.28 1.63
C GLN A 137 -22.04 2.29 1.50
N ILE A 138 -21.35 3.29 2.08
CA ILE A 138 -19.89 3.37 2.08
C ILE A 138 -19.28 2.12 2.73
N SER A 139 -19.82 1.70 3.88
CA SER A 139 -19.33 0.50 4.58
C SER A 139 -19.49 -0.77 3.73
N LYS A 140 -20.65 -0.96 3.08
CA LYS A 140 -20.95 -2.11 2.22
C LYS A 140 -20.04 -2.16 0.98
N LEU A 141 -19.80 -1.00 0.35
CA LEU A 141 -18.91 -0.91 -0.81
C LEU A 141 -17.48 -1.31 -0.45
N ARG A 142 -16.96 -0.81 0.68
CA ARG A 142 -15.62 -1.15 1.16
C ARG A 142 -15.52 -2.59 1.63
N GLU A 143 -16.56 -3.13 2.28
CA GLU A 143 -16.63 -4.53 2.67
C GLU A 143 -16.57 -5.47 1.47
N LYS A 144 -17.38 -5.21 0.43
CA LYS A 144 -17.36 -6.00 -0.81
C LYS A 144 -15.99 -5.95 -1.50
N SER A 145 -15.34 -4.78 -1.53
CA SER A 145 -14.00 -4.63 -2.07
C SER A 145 -12.97 -5.45 -1.27
N LEU A 146 -12.99 -5.35 0.06
CA LEU A 146 -12.09 -6.09 0.94
C LEU A 146 -12.32 -7.61 0.83
N GLU A 147 -13.57 -8.04 0.74
CA GLU A 147 -13.91 -9.45 0.55
C GLU A 147 -13.38 -9.98 -0.78
N SER A 148 -13.58 -9.22 -1.87
CA SER A 148 -13.05 -9.56 -3.20
C SER A 148 -11.53 -9.72 -3.15
N GLN A 149 -10.82 -8.79 -2.50
CA GLN A 149 -9.37 -8.89 -2.30
C GLN A 149 -8.99 -10.12 -1.46
N LYS A 150 -9.74 -10.44 -0.39
CA LYS A 150 -9.52 -11.63 0.43
C LYS A 150 -9.75 -12.92 -0.38
N GLN A 151 -10.76 -12.96 -1.24
CA GLN A 151 -11.05 -14.10 -2.11
C GLN A 151 -9.96 -14.32 -3.15
N LEU A 152 -9.50 -13.25 -3.83
CA LEU A 152 -8.35 -13.33 -4.75
C LEU A 152 -7.09 -13.84 -4.03
N LYS A 153 -6.79 -13.27 -2.85
CA LYS A 153 -5.67 -13.71 -2.02
C LYS A 153 -5.74 -15.19 -1.63
N LYS A 154 -6.95 -15.71 -1.34
CA LYS A 154 -7.18 -17.13 -1.08
C LYS A 154 -6.97 -17.98 -2.33
N ALA A 155 -7.48 -17.55 -3.48
CA ALA A 155 -7.36 -18.26 -4.75
C ALA A 155 -5.90 -18.46 -5.19
N PHE A 156 -5.04 -17.45 -5.00
CA PHE A 156 -3.62 -17.54 -5.35
C PHE A 156 -2.76 -18.33 -4.34
N ARG A 157 -3.26 -18.57 -3.12
CA ARG A 157 -2.48 -19.26 -2.08
C ARG A 157 -2.14 -20.70 -2.48
N TYR A 158 -3.12 -21.44 -3.01
CA TYR A 158 -2.92 -22.84 -3.37
C TYR A 158 -2.00 -23.03 -4.59
N PRO A 159 -2.19 -22.32 -5.72
CA PRO A 159 -1.27 -22.35 -6.84
C PRO A 159 0.18 -22.01 -6.44
N THR A 160 0.38 -21.01 -5.59
CA THR A 160 1.72 -20.59 -5.16
C THR A 160 2.44 -21.72 -4.40
N LEU A 161 1.74 -22.43 -3.50
CA LEU A 161 2.33 -23.51 -2.73
C LEU A 161 2.75 -24.69 -3.61
N VAL A 162 1.87 -25.13 -4.52
CA VAL A 162 2.15 -26.23 -5.45
C VAL A 162 3.28 -25.86 -6.40
N PHE A 163 3.25 -24.66 -6.97
CA PHE A 163 4.29 -24.15 -7.87
C PHE A 163 5.66 -24.14 -7.19
N LEU A 164 5.73 -23.73 -5.92
CA LEU A 164 6.95 -23.73 -5.13
C LEU A 164 7.50 -25.15 -4.91
N SER A 165 6.63 -26.12 -4.62
CA SER A 165 7.02 -27.52 -4.48
C SER A 165 7.57 -28.09 -5.78
N ILE A 166 6.96 -27.78 -6.92
CA ILE A 166 7.41 -28.25 -8.24
C ILE A 166 8.79 -27.68 -8.57
N ILE A 167 8.99 -26.37 -8.38
CA ILE A 167 10.30 -25.76 -8.62
C ILE A 167 11.36 -26.33 -7.67
N GLY A 168 11.04 -26.50 -6.40
CA GLY A 168 11.95 -27.11 -5.43
C GLY A 168 12.37 -28.52 -5.83
N ALA A 169 11.40 -29.37 -6.23
CA ALA A 169 11.68 -30.73 -6.70
C ALA A 169 12.50 -30.75 -8.01
N PHE A 170 12.20 -29.84 -8.94
CA PHE A 170 12.95 -29.70 -10.19
C PHE A 170 14.41 -29.31 -9.95
N LEU A 171 14.65 -28.30 -9.10
CA LEU A 171 16.00 -27.89 -8.72
C LEU A 171 16.76 -29.01 -8.02
N PHE A 172 16.11 -29.74 -7.11
CA PHE A 172 16.70 -30.90 -6.46
C PHE A 172 17.12 -31.97 -7.48
N LEU A 173 16.24 -32.30 -8.43
CA LEU A 173 16.53 -33.28 -9.48
C LEU A 173 17.72 -32.81 -10.34
N MET A 174 17.72 -31.55 -10.78
CA MET A 174 18.81 -31.01 -11.60
C MET A 174 20.16 -30.98 -10.87
N LEU A 175 20.20 -30.58 -9.61
CA LEU A 175 21.47 -30.40 -8.89
C LEU A 175 22.02 -31.71 -8.28
N PHE A 176 21.15 -32.66 -7.92
CA PHE A 176 21.60 -33.89 -7.25
C PHE A 176 21.47 -35.14 -8.12
N VAL A 177 20.47 -35.23 -9.00
CA VAL A 177 20.19 -36.46 -9.76
C VAL A 177 20.89 -36.44 -11.12
N VAL A 178 20.76 -35.36 -11.88
CA VAL A 178 21.36 -35.23 -13.23
C VAL A 178 22.90 -35.39 -13.27
N PRO A 179 23.70 -34.90 -12.30
CA PRO A 179 25.16 -35.09 -12.35
C PRO A 179 25.57 -36.56 -12.42
N ASN A 180 24.89 -37.43 -11.66
CA ASN A 180 25.17 -38.87 -11.66
C ASN A 180 24.92 -39.52 -13.03
N PHE A 181 24.01 -38.96 -13.83
CA PHE A 181 23.76 -39.42 -15.19
C PHE A 181 24.82 -38.93 -16.17
N LYS A 182 25.37 -37.73 -15.98
CA LYS A 182 26.47 -37.21 -16.81
C LYS A 182 27.66 -38.17 -16.78
N ASP A 183 28.09 -38.58 -15.60
CA ASP A 183 29.19 -39.53 -15.41
C ASP A 183 28.90 -40.88 -16.09
N LEU A 184 27.65 -41.36 -16.03
CA LEU A 184 27.24 -42.59 -16.71
C LEU A 184 27.35 -42.47 -18.24
N PHE A 185 26.90 -41.36 -18.82
CA PHE A 185 26.88 -41.15 -20.27
C PHE A 185 28.28 -40.88 -20.85
N GLU A 186 29.16 -40.20 -20.12
CA GLU A 186 30.56 -39.99 -20.54
C GLU A 186 31.31 -41.33 -20.67
N ASN A 187 31.04 -42.29 -19.78
CA ASN A 187 31.66 -43.62 -19.80
C ASN A 187 31.14 -44.55 -20.91
N LEU A 188 29.98 -44.24 -21.51
CA LEU A 188 29.35 -45.08 -22.55
C LEU A 188 29.90 -44.82 -23.96
N GLY A 189 30.70 -43.77 -24.16
CA GLY A 189 31.34 -43.45 -25.45
C GLY A 189 30.37 -43.21 -26.62
N ALA A 190 29.08 -43.08 -26.34
CA ALA A 190 28.01 -42.92 -27.33
C ALA A 190 27.63 -41.44 -27.48
N SER A 191 27.29 -41.03 -28.70
CA SER A 191 26.75 -39.69 -28.95
C SER A 191 25.42 -39.50 -28.22
N LEU A 192 25.33 -38.49 -27.36
CA LEU A 192 24.12 -38.21 -26.60
C LEU A 192 22.96 -37.80 -27.53
N PRO A 193 21.73 -38.31 -27.31
CA PRO A 193 20.55 -37.80 -27.99
C PRO A 193 20.36 -36.30 -27.74
N PHE A 194 19.79 -35.59 -28.73
CA PHE A 194 19.62 -34.13 -28.68
C PHE A 194 18.95 -33.63 -27.38
N ILE A 195 17.92 -34.33 -26.91
CA ILE A 195 17.20 -33.99 -25.68
C ILE A 195 18.09 -34.08 -24.42
N THR A 196 19.00 -35.05 -24.37
CA THR A 196 19.95 -35.22 -23.26
C THR A 196 21.02 -34.13 -23.28
N HIS A 197 21.46 -33.71 -24.47
CA HIS A 197 22.40 -32.61 -24.63
C HIS A 197 21.84 -31.29 -24.09
N VAL A 198 20.59 -30.95 -24.46
CA VAL A 198 19.91 -29.75 -23.94
C VAL A 198 19.74 -29.82 -22.42
N MET A 199 19.39 -30.98 -21.85
CA MET A 199 19.32 -31.14 -20.40
C MET A 199 20.67 -30.89 -19.70
N LEU A 200 21.78 -31.37 -20.26
CA LEU A 200 23.11 -31.16 -19.71
C LEU A 200 23.56 -29.70 -19.83
N GLU A 201 23.20 -29.00 -20.90
CA GLU A 201 23.46 -27.56 -21.01
C GLU A 201 22.71 -26.75 -19.95
N ILE A 202 21.43 -27.08 -19.71
CA ILE A 202 20.64 -26.45 -18.63
C ILE A 202 21.27 -26.78 -17.27
N TYR A 203 21.73 -28.01 -17.06
CA TYR A 203 22.43 -28.40 -15.84
C TYR A 203 23.72 -27.61 -15.64
N ASN A 204 24.60 -27.53 -16.65
CA ASN A 204 25.86 -26.77 -16.55
C ASN A 204 25.60 -25.30 -16.21
N PHE A 205 24.58 -24.68 -16.82
CA PHE A 205 24.14 -23.33 -16.45
C PHE A 205 23.66 -23.24 -14.99
N LEU A 206 22.93 -24.25 -14.52
CA LEU A 206 22.45 -24.32 -13.14
C LEU A 206 23.55 -24.66 -12.14
N ASP A 207 24.62 -25.33 -12.54
CA ASP A 207 25.77 -25.66 -11.70
C ASP A 207 26.65 -24.42 -11.50
N ASP A 208 27.00 -23.75 -12.61
CA ASP A 208 27.81 -22.51 -12.60
C ASP A 208 27.10 -21.37 -11.85
N TYR A 209 25.79 -21.23 -12.03
CA TYR A 209 25.00 -20.15 -11.45
C TYR A 209 24.04 -20.60 -10.35
N GLY A 210 24.12 -21.83 -9.85
CA GLY A 210 23.12 -22.42 -8.96
C GLY A 210 22.85 -21.61 -7.69
N ILE A 211 23.92 -21.13 -7.06
CA ILE A 211 23.83 -20.25 -5.89
C ILE A 211 23.14 -18.92 -6.23
N PHE A 212 23.44 -18.35 -7.40
CA PHE A 212 22.78 -17.14 -7.89
C PHE A 212 21.31 -17.38 -8.24
N CYS A 213 20.97 -18.51 -8.86
CA CYS A 213 19.59 -18.92 -9.17
C CYS A 213 18.77 -19.14 -7.90
N ILE A 214 19.32 -19.81 -6.88
CA ILE A 214 18.67 -19.98 -5.57
C ILE A 214 18.45 -18.63 -4.91
N PHE A 215 19.46 -17.76 -4.91
CA PHE A 215 19.35 -16.42 -4.34
C PHE A 215 18.28 -15.57 -5.06
N LEU A 216 18.27 -15.61 -6.40
CA LEU A 216 17.25 -14.94 -7.22
C LEU A 216 15.85 -15.51 -6.94
N PHE A 217 15.72 -16.83 -6.79
CA PHE A 217 14.45 -17.48 -6.48
C PHE A 217 13.95 -17.09 -5.09
N VAL A 218 14.82 -17.05 -4.07
CA VAL A 218 14.47 -16.56 -2.74
C VAL A 218 14.06 -15.10 -2.77
N ILE A 219 14.80 -14.24 -3.50
CA ILE A 219 14.42 -12.83 -3.70
C ILE A 219 13.06 -12.73 -4.40
N PHE A 220 12.82 -13.51 -5.44
CA PHE A 220 11.57 -13.53 -6.18
C PHE A 220 10.40 -13.95 -5.26
N ILE A 221 10.59 -14.97 -4.41
CA ILE A 221 9.59 -15.39 -3.41
C ILE A 221 9.37 -14.28 -2.39
N VAL A 222 10.42 -13.68 -1.85
CA VAL A 222 10.30 -12.57 -0.89
C VAL A 222 9.60 -11.38 -1.53
N MET A 223 9.91 -11.07 -2.79
CA MET A 223 9.27 -10.02 -3.57
C MET A 223 7.80 -10.34 -3.83
N LEU A 224 7.45 -11.59 -4.15
CA LEU A 224 6.05 -12.03 -4.29
C LEU A 224 5.30 -11.95 -2.96
N ILE A 225 5.92 -12.34 -1.85
CA ILE A 225 5.33 -12.24 -0.50
C ILE A 225 5.15 -10.77 -0.11
N LEU A 226 6.14 -9.93 -0.39
CA LEU A 226 6.07 -8.49 -0.14
C LEU A 226 5.03 -7.83 -1.05
N ALA A 227 4.95 -8.19 -2.33
CA ALA A 227 3.92 -7.72 -3.25
C ALA A 227 2.54 -8.16 -2.77
N TYR A 228 2.37 -9.40 -2.33
CA TYR A 228 1.14 -9.94 -1.75
C TYR A 228 0.75 -9.22 -0.45
N LYS A 229 1.72 -8.91 0.42
CA LYS A 229 1.51 -8.19 1.69
C LYS A 229 1.26 -6.70 1.47
N ASN A 230 1.90 -6.10 0.46
CA ASN A 230 1.79 -4.69 0.08
C ASN A 230 0.65 -4.43 -0.92
N PHE A 231 -0.04 -5.49 -1.39
CA PHE A 231 -1.31 -5.44 -2.13
C PHE A 231 -2.49 -4.96 -1.23
N HIS A 232 -2.23 -3.99 -0.37
CA HIS A 232 -3.19 -3.03 0.18
C HIS A 232 -3.11 -1.70 -0.63
N SER A 233 -2.04 -1.48 -1.42
CA SER A 233 -1.80 -0.24 -2.16
C SER A 233 -1.66 -0.40 -3.69
N PHE A 234 -1.92 -1.58 -4.26
CA PHE A 234 -1.87 -1.79 -5.73
C PHE A 234 -3.22 -1.62 -6.43
N ALA A 235 -4.31 -1.42 -5.68
CA ALA A 235 -5.66 -1.19 -6.23
C ALA A 235 -5.83 0.18 -6.92
N PHE A 236 -4.81 1.04 -6.95
CA PHE A 236 -4.90 2.38 -7.56
C PHE A 236 -4.11 2.50 -8.89
N SER A 237 -3.41 1.45 -9.34
CA SER A 237 -2.68 1.51 -10.62
C SER A 237 -3.43 0.86 -11.79
N CYS A 238 -4.53 0.14 -11.53
CA CYS A 238 -5.34 -0.49 -12.58
C CYS A 238 -6.69 0.21 -12.82
N ASP A 239 -6.95 1.35 -12.15
CA ASP A 239 -8.09 2.24 -12.42
C ASP A 239 -7.62 3.51 -13.16
N PHE A 240 -6.95 3.31 -14.30
CA PHE A 240 -6.84 4.30 -15.37
C PHE A 240 -7.13 3.63 -16.71
#